data_AF-A0A7L1EVW2-F1
#
_entry.id   AF-A0A7L1EVW2-F1
#
_cell.length_a   1.000
_cell.length_b   1.000
_cell.length_c   1.000
_cell.angle_alpha   90.00
_cell.angle_beta   90.00
_cell.angle_gamma   90.00
#
_symmetry.space_group_name_H-M   'P 1'
#
loop_
_entity.id
_entity.type
_entity.pdbx_description
1 polymer ?
#
loop_
_entity_poly.entity_id
_entity_poly.type
_entity_poly.pdbx_seq_one_letter_code
_entity_poly.pdbx_strand_id
1 'polypeptide(L)' 'LGGCVEVASGTEAVLGAPFRLLCIACKRRSETPAEAESEWFFRPEGAPHFQKV' A
#
# COMPACT_ATOMS: atom_id res chain seq x y z
N LEU A 1 2.73 -8.97 23.20
CA LEU A 1 2.60 -7.55 22.82
C LEU A 1 3.55 -7.29 21.66
N GLY A 2 3.03 -7.25 20.43
CA GLY A 2 3.81 -6.92 19.24
C GLY A 2 3.38 -5.55 18.74
N GLY A 3 4.33 -4.63 18.58
CA GLY A 3 4.10 -3.35 17.91
C GLY A 3 3.99 -3.56 16.39
N CYS A 4 3.25 -2.67 15.74
CA CYS A 4 3.21 -2.57 14.28
C CYS A 4 4.19 -1.49 13.84
N VAL A 5 4.89 -1.70 12.71
CA VAL A 5 5.81 -0.72 12.13
C VAL A 5 5.43 -0.53 10.67
N GLU A 6 5.21 0.73 10.28
CA GLU A 6 4.99 1.10 8.90
C GLU A 6 6.36 1.22 8.22
N VAL A 7 6.52 0.51 7.10
CA VAL A 7 7.75 0.57 6.29
C VAL A 7 7.39 1.02 4.88
N ALA A 8 8.26 1.82 4.28
CA ALA A 8 8.08 2.31 2.93
C ALA A 8 8.12 1.14 1.92
N SER A 9 7.31 1.25 0.86
CA SER A 9 7.40 0.35 -0.29
C SER A 9 8.68 0.61 -1.07
N GLY A 10 9.20 -0.44 -1.72
CA GLY A 10 10.19 -0.25 -2.79
C GLY A 10 9.60 0.57 -3.94
N THR A 11 10.48 1.18 -4.72
CA THR A 11 10.13 2.06 -5.85
C THR A 11 10.65 1.58 -7.21
N GLU A 12 11.45 0.52 -7.23
CA GLU A 12 12.08 0.01 -8.45
C GLU A 12 11.65 -1.44 -8.71
N ALA A 13 11.24 -1.71 -9.94
CA ALA A 13 10.77 -3.03 -10.38
C ALA A 13 11.66 -3.56 -11.51
N VAL A 14 11.89 -4.87 -11.53
CA VAL A 14 12.62 -5.53 -12.62
C VAL A 14 11.65 -5.90 -13.73
N LEU A 15 11.97 -5.51 -14.96
CA LEU A 15 11.14 -5.81 -16.13
C LEU A 15 10.93 -7.33 -16.27
N GLY A 16 9.68 -7.75 -16.40
CA GLY A 16 9.29 -9.16 -16.55
C GLY A 16 9.21 -9.95 -15.24
N ALA A 17 9.53 -9.34 -14.09
CA ALA A 17 9.35 -9.95 -12.78
C ALA A 17 8.15 -9.32 -12.04
N PRO A 18 7.43 -10.10 -11.20
CA PRO A 18 6.39 -9.53 -10.36
C PRO A 18 7.00 -8.57 -9.33
N PHE A 19 6.32 -7.45 -9.07
CA PHE A 19 6.70 -6.47 -8.07
C PHE A 19 5.60 -6.28 -7.04
N ARG A 20 5.98 -6.22 -5.76
CA ARG A 20 5.02 -6.05 -4.66
C ARG A 20 5.07 -4.61 -4.15
N LEU A 21 3.96 -3.90 -4.29
CA LEU A 21 3.72 -2.63 -3.62
C LEU A 21 3.27 -2.89 -2.19
N LEU A 22 3.94 -2.25 -1.22
CA LEU A 22 3.59 -2.34 0.19
C LEU A 22 2.80 -1.09 0.63
N CYS A 23 1.64 -1.32 1.24
CA CYS A 23 0.90 -0.31 1.98
C CYS A 23 0.60 -0.88 3.36
N ILE A 24 1.14 -0.24 4.40
CA ILE A 24 0.97 -0.66 5.79
C ILE A 24 0.41 0.54 6.54
N ALA A 25 -0.76 0.36 7.13
CA ALA A 25 -1.38 1.32 8.03
C ALA A 25 -1.60 0.65 9.38
N CYS A 26 -0.85 1.08 10.39
CA CYS A 26 -0.88 0.49 11.71
C CYS A 26 -2.00 1.10 12.55
N LYS A 27 -2.78 0.26 13.25
CA LYS A 27 -3.69 0.77 14.30
C LYS A 27 -2.87 1.46 15.39
N ARG A 28 -3.35 2.62 15.84
CA ARG A 28 -2.72 3.35 16.95
C ARG A 28 -2.65 2.53 18.25
N ARG A 29 -3.65 1.69 18.50
CA ARG A 29 -3.72 0.79 19.67
C ARG A 29 -4.10 -0.61 19.22
N SER A 30 -3.30 -1.60 19.59
CA SER A 30 -3.42 -2.98 19.09
C SER A 30 -4.67 -3.70 19.58
N GLU A 31 -5.08 -3.39 20.81
CA GLU A 31 -6.18 -4.00 21.54
C GLU A 31 -7.56 -3.54 21.06
N THR A 32 -7.65 -2.44 20.33
CA THR A 32 -8.92 -1.93 19.80
C THR A 32 -9.31 -2.71 18.55
N PRO A 33 -10.44 -3.45 18.53
CA PRO A 33 -10.94 -4.08 17.31
C PRO A 33 -11.36 -3.01 16.29
N ALA A 34 -11.11 -3.27 15.02
CA ALA A 34 -11.45 -2.35 13.93
C ALA A 34 -11.64 -3.13 12.63
N GLU A 35 -12.50 -2.59 11.76
CA GLU A 35 -12.65 -3.01 10.37
C GLU A 35 -12.06 -1.92 9.46
N ALA A 36 -11.48 -2.32 8.34
CA ALA A 36 -10.85 -1.40 7.40
C ALA A 36 -11.02 -1.91 5.97
N GLU A 37 -11.15 -0.97 5.04
CA GLU A 37 -11.22 -1.21 3.61
C GLU A 37 -10.11 -0.43 2.91
N SER A 38 -9.68 -0.90 1.74
CA SER A 38 -8.64 -0.23 0.95
C SER A 38 -9.02 -0.22 -0.53
N GLU A 39 -8.71 0.88 -1.20
CA GLU A 39 -8.83 1.01 -2.64
C GLU A 39 -7.49 1.39 -3.25
N TRP A 40 -7.21 0.83 -4.43
CA TRP A 40 -5.98 1.12 -5.17
C TRP A 40 -6.32 1.82 -6.47
N PHE A 41 -5.55 2.87 -6.76
CA PHE A 41 -5.66 3.62 -8.00
C PHE A 41 -4.27 3.88 -8.58
N PHE A 42 -4.15 3.78 -9.89
CA PHE A 42 -2.91 4.00 -10.62
C PHE A 42 -3.10 5.04 -11.71
N ARG A 43 -2.09 5.89 -11.87
CA ARG A 43 -2.00 6.85 -12.97
C ARG A 43 -0.61 6.75 -13.59
N PRO A 44 -0.49 6.23 -14.82
CA PRO A 44 0.79 6.25 -15.51
C PRO A 44 1.20 7.68 -15.82
N GLU A 45 2.49 7.90 -16.02
CA GLU A 45 3.02 9.21 -16.40
C GLU A 45 2.35 9.72 -17.69
N GLY A 46 1.99 11.02 -17.71
CA GLY A 46 1.30 11.65 -18.82
C GLY A 46 -0.22 11.41 -18.90
N ALA A 47 -0.80 10.52 -18.09
CA ALA A 47 -2.25 10.32 -18.09
C ALA A 47 -3.00 11.42 -17.30
N PRO A 48 -4.21 11.82 -17.73
CA PRO A 48 -4.96 12.90 -17.10
C PRO A 48 -5.60 12.51 -15.76
N HIS A 49 -5.93 11.24 -15.56
CA HIS A 49 -6.71 10.76 -14.41
C HIS A 49 -6.17 9.44 -13.86
N PHE A 50 -6.43 9.21 -12.57
CA PHE A 50 -6.22 7.92 -11.92
C PHE A 50 -7.31 6.92 -12.33
N GLN A 51 -6.92 5.66 -12.44
CA GLN A 51 -7.81 4.53 -12.73
C GLN A 51 -7.76 3.55 -11.56
N LYS A 52 -8.91 2.95 -11.22
CA LYS A 52 -8.98 1.94 -10.16
C LYS A 52 -8.30 0.66 -10.64
N VAL A 53 -7.49 0.06 -9.77
CA VAL A 53 -6.73 -1.19 -10.03
C VAL A 53 -7.44 -2.37 -9.38
#